data_AF-A0A960AMU9-F1
#
_entry.id   AF-A0A960AMU9-F1
#
_cell.length_a   1.000
_cell.length_b   1.000
_cell.length_c   1.000
_cell.angle_alpha   90.00
_cell.angle_beta   90.00
_cell.angle_gamma   90.00
#
_symmetry.space_group_name_H-M   'P 1'
#
loop_
_entity.id
_entity.type
_entity.pdbx_description
1 polymer ?
#
loop_
_entity_poly.entity_id
_entity_poly.type
_entity_poly.pdbx_seq_one_letter_code
_entity_poly.pdbx_strand_id
1 'polypeptide(L)' 'GTVVEVFEWFSEEAIATAHTNPAVQAMWEEYERVCSYRPIGEVPEAARLFSEFTPLSPSTTNGMDERSG' A
#
# COMPACT_ATOMS: atom_id res chain seq x y z
N GLY A 1 -10.31 8.53 2.93
CA GLY A 1 -10.80 7.15 3.03
C GLY A 1 -9.69 6.26 3.55
N THR A 2 -9.93 4.97 3.67
CA THR A 2 -8.92 4.00 4.12
C THR A 2 -8.46 3.18 2.91
N VAL A 3 -7.15 3.09 2.72
CA VAL A 3 -6.53 2.16 1.77
C VAL A 3 -6.01 0.97 2.57
N VAL A 4 -6.35 -0.24 2.15
CA VAL A 4 -5.82 -1.48 2.72
C VAL A 4 -4.81 -2.04 1.74
N GLU A 5 -3.54 -2.08 2.15
CA GLU A 5 -2.46 -2.70 1.40
C GLU A 5 -2.19 -4.10 1.97
N VAL A 6 -2.25 -5.13 1.12
CA VAL A 6 -1.99 -6.51 1.51
C VAL A 6 -0.70 -6.95 0.84
N PHE A 7 0.28 -7.34 1.66
CA PHE A 7 1.59 -7.81 1.21
C PHE A 7 2.14 -8.83 2.20
N GLU A 8 3.13 -9.60 1.75
CA GLU A 8 3.84 -10.57 2.57
C GLU A 8 5.31 -10.17 2.73
N TRP A 9 5.90 -10.57 3.86
CA TRP A 9 7.34 -10.46 4.08
C TRP A 9 7.97 -11.84 3.93
N PHE A 10 9.16 -11.88 3.33
CA PHE A 10 9.92 -13.12 3.22
C PHE A 10 10.28 -13.73 4.58
N SER A 11 10.60 -12.87 5.57
CA SER A 11 10.96 -13.29 6.93
C SER A 11 10.83 -12.13 7.93
N GLU A 12 10.85 -12.45 9.23
CA GLU A 12 10.92 -11.43 10.30
C GLU A 12 12.22 -10.60 10.22
N GLU A 13 13.33 -11.19 9.79
CA GLU A 13 14.59 -10.47 9.57
C GLU A 13 14.47 -9.43 8.44
N ALA A 14 13.71 -9.75 7.39
CA ALA A 14 13.42 -8.77 6.32
C ALA A 14 12.63 -7.57 6.86
N ILE A 15 11.68 -7.82 7.78
CA ILE A 15 10.95 -6.74 8.48
C ILE A 15 11.94 -5.88 9.28
N ALA A 16 12.78 -6.48 10.12
CA ALA A 16 13.76 -5.75 10.94
C ALA A 16 14.75 -4.94 10.08
N THR A 17 15.19 -5.51 8.96
CA THR A 17 16.08 -4.84 8.00
C THR A 17 15.39 -3.64 7.35
N ALA A 18 14.12 -3.76 6.96
CA ALA A 18 13.35 -2.65 6.39
C ALA A 18 13.28 -1.45 7.34
N HIS A 19 13.12 -1.68 8.66
CA HIS A 19 13.08 -0.62 9.67
C HIS A 19 14.40 0.15 9.82
N THR A 20 15.52 -0.38 9.35
CA THR A 20 16.83 0.28 9.40
C THR A 20 17.33 0.74 8.03
N ASN A 21 16.61 0.44 6.95
CA ASN A 21 17.00 0.81 5.60
C ASN A 21 16.62 2.28 5.32
N PRO A 22 17.61 3.17 5.03
CA PRO A 22 17.33 4.58 4.79
C PRO A 22 16.37 4.86 3.63
N ALA A 23 16.39 4.03 2.58
CA ALA A 23 15.48 4.20 1.45
C ALA A 23 14.03 3.85 1.82
N VAL A 24 13.83 2.86 2.68
CA VAL A 24 12.49 2.48 3.18
C VAL A 24 11.96 3.55 4.11
N GLN A 25 12.79 4.07 5.02
CA GLN A 25 12.42 5.16 5.92
C GLN A 25 12.01 6.41 5.15
N ALA A 26 12.81 6.85 4.17
CA ALA A 26 12.48 8.01 3.33
C ALA A 26 11.15 7.82 2.59
N MET A 27 10.86 6.61 2.11
CA MET A 27 9.55 6.30 1.50
C MET A 27 8.40 6.41 2.52
N TRP A 28 8.56 5.85 3.72
CA TRP A 28 7.53 5.94 4.77
C TRP A 28 7.30 7.37 5.26
N GLU A 29 8.34 8.19 5.36
CA GLU A 29 8.21 9.62 5.70
C GLU A 29 7.28 10.35 4.72
N GLU A 30 7.39 10.07 3.42
CA GLU A 30 6.51 10.67 2.42
C GLU A 30 5.05 10.20 2.56
N TYR A 31 4.81 8.95 2.94
CA TYR A 31 3.47 8.46 3.29
C TYR A 31 2.93 9.15 4.55
N GLU A 32 3.75 9.29 5.59
CA GLU A 32 3.36 9.93 6.86
C GLU A 32 2.96 11.41 6.70
N ARG A 33 3.43 12.09 5.64
CA ARG A 33 2.98 13.45 5.30
C ARG A 33 1.52 13.52 4.85
N VAL A 34 0.98 12.43 4.30
CA VAL A 34 -0.34 12.43 3.64
C VAL A 34 -1.35 11.45 4.25
N CYS A 35 -0.91 10.50 5.06
CA CYS A 35 -1.78 9.55 5.72
C CYS A 35 -1.25 9.09 7.10
N SER A 36 -2.09 8.37 7.83
CA SER A 36 -1.76 7.73 9.10
C SER A 36 -2.03 6.24 9.01
N TYR A 37 -1.20 5.42 9.65
CA TYR A 37 -1.40 3.98 9.73
C TYR A 37 -2.32 3.59 10.89
N ARG A 38 -3.16 2.58 10.67
CA ARG A 38 -4.08 2.02 11.68
C ARG A 38 -4.07 0.49 11.57
N PRO A 39 -4.22 -0.26 12.67
CA PRO A 39 -4.38 -1.71 12.61
C PRO A 39 -5.58 -2.09 11.74
N ILE A 40 -5.43 -3.15 10.92
CA ILE A 40 -6.53 -3.63 10.06
C ILE A 40 -7.79 -4.00 10.86
N GLY A 41 -7.63 -4.47 12.11
CA GLY A 41 -8.74 -4.79 13.01
C GLY A 41 -9.59 -3.59 13.43
N GLU A 42 -9.13 -2.36 13.18
CA GLU A 42 -9.91 -1.14 13.42
C GLU A 42 -10.72 -0.69 12.19
N VAL A 43 -10.60 -1.38 11.05
CA VAL A 43 -11.39 -1.12 9.83
C VAL A 43 -12.68 -1.95 9.89
N PRO A 44 -13.87 -1.36 10.10
CA PRO A 44 -15.10 -2.11 10.31
C PRO A 44 -15.45 -3.07 9.15
N GLU A 45 -15.14 -2.68 7.92
CA GLU A 45 -15.35 -3.48 6.71
C GLU A 45 -14.53 -4.78 6.71
N ALA A 46 -13.38 -4.79 7.39
CA ALA A 46 -12.51 -5.96 7.51
C ALA A 46 -13.04 -7.01 8.51
N ALA A 47 -14.03 -6.67 9.35
CA ALA A 47 -14.64 -7.60 10.30
C ALA A 47 -15.71 -8.50 9.66
N ARG A 48 -16.13 -8.21 8.42
CA ARG A 48 -17.15 -8.98 7.70
C ARG A 48 -16.48 -10.17 7.01
N LEU A 49 -17.15 -11.33 7.01
CA LEU A 49 -16.66 -12.53 6.31
C LEU A 49 -16.41 -12.27 4.81
N PHE A 50 -17.22 -11.40 4.21
CA PHE A 50 -17.07 -10.93 2.84
C PHE A 50 -16.92 -9.41 2.86
N SER A 51 -15.68 -8.92 2.88
CA SER A 51 -15.38 -7.49 2.83
C SER A 51 -15.55 -6.94 1.42
N GLU A 52 -16.24 -5.81 1.30
CA GLU A 52 -16.58 -5.18 0.01
C GLU A 52 -15.54 -4.10 -0.37
N PHE A 53 -14.26 -4.48 -0.47
CA PHE A 53 -13.19 -3.56 -0.87
C PHE A 53 -13.17 -3.36 -2.40
N THR A 54 -12.95 -2.12 -2.83
CA THR A 54 -12.73 -1.81 -4.25
C THR A 54 -11.22 -1.87 -4.56
N PRO A 55 -10.77 -2.72 -5.51
CA PRO A 55 -9.37 -2.76 -5.91
C PRO A 55 -8.91 -1.41 -6.47
N LEU A 56 -7.75 -0.94 -6.02
CA LEU A 56 -7.09 0.19 -6.66
C LEU A 56 -6.42 -0.32 -7.94
N SER A 57 -6.88 0.19 -9.08
CA SER A 57 -6.17 -0.06 -10.34
C SER A 57 -4.83 0.67 -10.28
N PRO A 58 -3.71 0.04 -10.70
CA PRO A 58 -2.45 0.76 -10.84
C PRO A 58 -2.68 1.95 -11.78
N SER A 59 -2.27 3.14 -11.37
CA SER A 59 -2.39 4.33 -12.19
C SER A 59 -1.64 4.12 -13.50
N THR A 60 -2.35 4.13 -14.63
CA THR A 60 -1.73 4.17 -15.96
C THR A 60 -1.16 5.58 -16.19
N THR A 61 -0.02 5.89 -15.59
CA THR A 61 0.62 7.19 -15.82
C THR A 61 1.60 7.08 -17.00
N ASN A 62 1.01 7.33 -18.18
CA ASN A 62 1.53 8.10 -19.33
C ASN A 62 2.36 7.41 -20.44
N GLY A 63 1.77 7.37 -21.66
CA GLY A 63 2.50 7.69 -22.90
C GLY A 63 2.80 6.56 -23.90
N MET A 64 1.80 6.02 -24.60
CA MET A 64 1.91 5.77 -26.05
C MET A 64 0.51 5.61 -26.66
N ASP A 65 -0.08 6.72 -27.09
CA ASP A 65 -1.09 6.71 -28.15
C ASP A 65 -0.33 6.47 -29.47
N GLU A 66 -0.11 5.21 -29.82
CA GLU A 66 0.30 4.79 -31.16
C GLU A 66 -0.69 3.75 -31.67
N ARG A 67 -1.73 4.24 -32.36
CA ARG A 67 -2.13 3.77 -33.69
C ARG A 67 -3.26 4.66 -34.23
N SER A 68 -2.87 5.80 -34.77
CA SER A 68 -3.38 6.16 -36.08
C SER A 68 -2.77 5.19 -37.09
N GLY A 69 -3.64 4.44 -37.77
CA GLY A 69 -3.32 3.51 -38.85
C GLY A 69 -4.60 2.95 -39.42
#